data_AF-A0AAW7XI31-F1
#
_entry.id   AF-A0AAW7XI31-F1
#
_cell.length_a   1.000
_cell.length_b   1.000
_cell.length_c   1.000
_cell.angle_alpha   90.00
_cell.angle_beta   90.00
_cell.angle_gamma   90.00
#
_symmetry.space_group_name_H-M   'P 1'
#
loop_
_entity.id
_entity.type
_entity.pdbx_description
1 polymer ?
#
loop_
_entity_poly.entity_id
_entity_poly.type
_entity_poly.pdbx_seq_one_letter_code
_entity_poly.pdbx_strand_id
1 'polypeptide(L)'
;MVKHTEDKTAQTIAISNNLEPKAGGIEEESLLCERWPVSNLVAILNNPADMITHYEDDFLSFHEESGKLIEALLGNVQLGMLNVRFGVGGVTTDMAQPFELSAAFLEFLWKTERPICHWIRHQASEIDIVASQGRAYAIADAACEVQNITGMSRKEAISNQCYSSYLRQIYLRAFNLYGVFPLKKEELGLKGIDPIAHVSKGRSFDPSACNGPQLEMYAREHFFNFSIDFEVFSILKNLPYRFSLPEQLQTRDWKKVIQIELTSSWMRGESGQWLEAALETLNRYDINQTKQHTG
;
A
#
# COMPACT_ATOMS: atom_id res chain seq x y z
N MET A 1 -13.51 77.73 17.15
CA MET A 1 -12.08 77.55 17.46
C MET A 1 -11.72 76.10 17.23
N VAL A 2 -10.64 75.89 16.47
CA VAL A 2 -10.10 74.60 16.01
C VAL A 2 -9.44 73.81 17.15
N LYS A 3 -9.61 72.47 17.16
CA LYS A 3 -8.58 71.40 17.29
C LYS A 3 -9.28 70.06 17.64
N HIS A 4 -9.21 69.01 16.82
CA HIS A 4 -8.11 68.01 16.68
C HIS A 4 -7.86 67.24 17.99
N THR A 5 -7.75 65.91 18.11
CA THR A 5 -7.84 64.71 17.24
C THR A 5 -7.78 63.51 18.20
N GLU A 6 -8.34 62.34 17.81
CA GLU A 6 -7.96 60.96 18.25
C GLU A 6 -7.97 60.63 19.77
N ASP A 7 -8.37 59.45 20.24
CA ASP A 7 -7.87 58.15 19.81
C ASP A 7 -8.79 57.01 20.31
N LYS A 8 -8.76 55.91 19.55
CA LYS A 8 -9.54 54.69 19.79
C LYS A 8 -8.87 53.84 20.88
N THR A 9 -9.62 53.38 21.87
CA THR A 9 -9.23 52.17 22.63
C THR A 9 -10.49 51.43 23.09
N ALA A 10 -10.97 50.55 22.23
CA ALA A 10 -11.90 49.50 22.62
C ALA A 10 -11.13 48.45 23.42
N GLN A 11 -11.44 48.34 24.71
CA GLN A 11 -11.03 47.22 25.54
C GLN A 11 -11.76 45.95 25.07
N THR A 12 -11.06 45.14 24.28
CA THR A 12 -11.50 43.79 23.93
C THR A 12 -11.21 42.87 25.11
N ILE A 13 -12.29 42.33 25.68
CA ILE A 13 -12.30 41.27 26.68
C ILE A 13 -11.55 40.06 26.11
N ALA A 14 -10.50 39.61 26.80
CA ALA A 14 -9.77 38.40 26.49
C ALA A 14 -10.68 37.18 26.70
N ILE A 15 -11.25 36.67 25.61
CA ILE A 15 -11.82 35.33 25.56
C ILE A 15 -10.64 34.37 25.37
N SER A 16 -10.54 33.41 26.28
CA SER A 16 -9.54 32.35 26.27
C SER A 16 -9.47 31.68 24.90
N ASN A 17 -8.33 31.78 24.24
CA ASN A 17 -7.98 30.91 23.13
C ASN A 17 -7.85 29.48 23.70
N ASN A 18 -8.95 28.74 23.65
CA ASN A 18 -8.89 27.29 23.66
C ASN A 18 -8.05 26.89 22.44
N LEU A 19 -6.82 26.41 22.72
CA LEU A 19 -6.01 25.70 21.76
C LEU A 19 -6.78 24.46 21.33
N GLU A 20 -7.47 24.54 20.19
CA GLU A 20 -7.92 23.36 19.47
C GLU A 20 -6.71 22.48 19.16
N PRO A 21 -6.79 21.15 19.39
CA PRO A 21 -5.69 20.26 19.08
C PRO A 21 -5.44 20.27 17.57
N LYS A 22 -4.16 20.44 17.17
CA LYS A 22 -3.71 20.43 15.78
C LYS A 22 -4.25 19.21 15.03
N ALA A 23 -4.85 19.47 13.87
CA ALA A 23 -5.60 18.53 13.02
C ALA A 23 -4.74 17.45 12.33
N GLY A 24 -4.06 16.60 13.09
CA GLY A 24 -3.34 15.41 12.58
C GLY A 24 -4.24 14.22 12.23
N GLY A 25 -5.47 14.46 11.77
CA GLY A 25 -6.39 13.40 11.36
C GLY A 25 -7.12 13.64 10.04
N ILE A 26 -7.01 14.84 9.47
CA ILE A 26 -7.63 15.21 8.19
C ILE A 26 -6.72 14.84 7.01
N GLU A 27 -5.39 14.94 7.20
CA GLU A 27 -4.42 14.74 6.12
C GLU A 27 -4.29 13.26 5.73
N GLU A 28 -4.19 12.33 6.69
CA GLU A 28 -4.08 10.90 6.39
C GLU A 28 -5.37 10.32 5.78
N GLU A 29 -6.54 10.75 6.24
CA GLU A 29 -7.83 10.36 5.64
C GLU A 29 -7.93 10.86 4.19
N SER A 30 -7.51 12.10 3.94
CA SER A 30 -7.55 12.69 2.59
C SER A 30 -6.63 11.93 1.64
N LEU A 31 -5.39 11.65 2.06
CA LEU A 31 -4.44 10.87 1.27
C LEU A 31 -4.92 9.45 0.97
N LEU A 32 -5.63 8.83 1.91
CA LEU A 32 -6.22 7.51 1.70
C LEU A 32 -7.39 7.56 0.72
N CYS A 33 -8.27 8.56 0.83
CA CYS A 33 -9.36 8.75 -0.11
C CYS A 33 -8.89 9.09 -1.53
N GLU A 34 -7.74 9.77 -1.67
CA GLU A 34 -7.12 9.99 -2.98
C GLU A 34 -6.66 8.69 -3.64
N ARG A 35 -6.10 7.77 -2.84
CA ARG A 35 -5.51 6.52 -3.35
C ARG A 35 -6.50 5.36 -3.45
N TRP A 36 -7.42 5.28 -2.49
CA TRP A 36 -8.50 4.31 -2.43
C TRP A 36 -9.78 5.03 -2.07
N PRO A 37 -10.54 5.52 -3.07
CA PRO A 37 -11.78 6.24 -2.84
C PRO A 37 -12.77 5.38 -2.04
N VAL A 38 -13.29 5.97 -0.96
CA VAL A 38 -14.33 5.40 -0.10
C VAL A 38 -15.34 6.49 0.20
N SER A 39 -16.57 6.31 -0.28
CA SER A 39 -17.67 7.22 0.04
C SER A 39 -17.96 7.19 1.53
N ASN A 40 -18.12 8.38 2.13
CA ASN A 40 -18.51 8.53 3.53
C ASN A 40 -17.54 7.88 4.55
N LEU A 41 -16.24 7.84 4.27
CA LEU A 41 -15.21 7.26 5.17
C LEU A 41 -15.35 7.73 6.62
N VAL A 42 -15.57 9.03 6.85
CA VAL A 42 -15.74 9.58 8.21
C VAL A 42 -16.97 8.99 8.92
N ALA A 43 -18.08 8.80 8.21
CA ALA A 43 -19.28 8.20 8.78
C ALA A 43 -19.05 6.71 9.10
N ILE A 44 -18.36 6.00 8.21
CA ILE A 44 -17.94 4.59 8.42
C ILE A 44 -17.13 4.45 9.69
N LEU A 45 -16.11 5.29 9.88
CA LEU A 45 -15.23 5.19 11.04
C LEU A 45 -15.87 5.66 12.36
N ASN A 46 -16.89 6.53 12.29
CA ASN A 46 -17.63 6.97 13.47
C ASN A 46 -18.67 5.95 13.94
N ASN A 47 -19.36 5.27 13.01
CA ASN A 47 -20.42 4.30 13.31
C ASN A 47 -20.25 3.00 12.50
N PRO A 48 -19.19 2.21 12.74
CA PRO A 48 -18.86 1.07 11.89
C PRO A 48 -19.92 -0.03 11.89
N ALA A 49 -20.54 -0.35 13.04
CA ALA A 49 -21.53 -1.43 13.15
C ALA A 49 -22.76 -1.19 12.26
N ASP A 50 -23.29 0.03 12.23
CA ASP A 50 -24.42 0.40 11.39
C ASP A 50 -24.05 0.33 9.91
N MET A 51 -22.80 0.67 9.59
CA MET A 51 -22.29 0.74 8.22
C MET A 51 -22.02 -0.63 7.62
N ILE A 52 -21.66 -1.63 8.44
CA ILE A 52 -21.60 -3.04 8.00
C ILE A 52 -22.95 -3.46 7.43
N THR A 53 -24.03 -3.21 8.17
CA THR A 53 -25.40 -3.55 7.74
C THR A 53 -25.78 -2.76 6.48
N HIS A 54 -25.37 -1.50 6.38
CA HIS A 54 -25.68 -0.65 5.24
C HIS A 54 -25.03 -1.12 3.93
N TYR A 55 -23.79 -1.63 3.98
CA TYR A 55 -23.01 -2.02 2.80
C TYR A 55 -22.96 -3.55 2.57
N GLU A 56 -23.81 -4.33 3.23
CA GLU A 56 -23.80 -5.80 3.13
C GLU A 56 -24.07 -6.28 1.69
N ASP A 57 -25.08 -5.72 1.02
CA ASP A 57 -25.43 -6.08 -0.36
C ASP A 57 -24.32 -5.73 -1.36
N ASP A 58 -23.64 -4.59 -1.15
CA ASP A 58 -22.49 -4.17 -1.96
C ASP A 58 -21.31 -5.14 -1.77
N PHE A 59 -21.10 -5.62 -0.55
CA PHE A 59 -20.07 -6.61 -0.24
C PHE A 59 -20.36 -7.98 -0.88
N LEU A 60 -21.61 -8.43 -0.87
CA LEU A 60 -22.01 -9.68 -1.56
C LEU A 60 -21.77 -9.57 -3.06
N SER A 61 -22.13 -8.44 -3.66
CA SER A 61 -21.87 -8.14 -5.08
C SER A 61 -20.37 -8.15 -5.38
N PHE A 62 -19.57 -7.47 -4.55
CA PHE A 62 -18.10 -7.51 -4.62
C PHE A 62 -17.57 -8.95 -4.57
N HIS A 63 -18.05 -9.78 -3.64
CA HIS A 63 -17.55 -11.14 -3.46
C HIS A 63 -17.87 -12.02 -4.69
N GLU A 64 -19.07 -11.89 -5.25
CA GLU A 64 -19.46 -12.62 -6.46
C GLU A 64 -18.62 -12.19 -7.68
N GLU A 65 -18.54 -10.88 -7.94
CA GLU A 65 -17.83 -10.34 -9.11
C GLU A 65 -16.31 -10.56 -9.01
N SER A 66 -15.73 -10.43 -7.82
CA SER A 66 -14.31 -10.75 -7.60
C SER A 66 -14.03 -12.23 -7.80
N GLY A 67 -14.98 -13.11 -7.47
CA GLY A 67 -14.92 -14.54 -7.77
C GLY A 67 -14.81 -14.81 -9.27
N LYS A 68 -15.70 -14.19 -10.07
CA LYS A 68 -15.68 -14.30 -11.54
C LYS A 68 -14.36 -13.82 -12.14
N LEU A 69 -13.83 -12.69 -11.67
CA LEU A 69 -12.55 -12.15 -12.12
C LEU A 69 -11.37 -13.05 -11.77
N ILE A 70 -11.35 -13.60 -10.54
CA ILE A 70 -10.32 -14.56 -10.12
C ILE A 70 -10.38 -15.83 -10.96
N GLU A 71 -11.58 -16.39 -11.20
CA GLU A 71 -11.73 -17.57 -12.04
C GLU A 71 -11.23 -17.34 -13.47
N ALA A 72 -11.54 -16.18 -14.05
CA ALA A 72 -11.05 -15.78 -15.38
C ALA A 72 -9.52 -15.65 -15.43
N LEU A 73 -8.90 -15.11 -14.38
CA LEU A 73 -7.45 -15.03 -14.25
C LEU A 73 -6.82 -16.43 -14.10
N LEU A 74 -7.30 -17.21 -13.14
CA LEU A 74 -6.71 -18.49 -12.75
C LEU A 74 -6.89 -19.58 -13.81
N GLY A 75 -7.97 -19.54 -14.60
CA GLY A 75 -8.18 -20.46 -15.71
C GLY A 75 -7.07 -20.42 -16.77
N ASN A 76 -6.25 -19.36 -16.76
CA ASN A 76 -5.20 -19.14 -17.76
C ASN A 76 -3.77 -19.24 -17.19
N VAL A 77 -3.60 -19.59 -15.90
CA VAL A 77 -2.28 -19.50 -15.23
C VAL A 77 -1.97 -20.70 -14.34
N GLN A 78 -0.72 -21.14 -14.39
CA GLN A 78 -0.17 -22.15 -13.47
C GLN A 78 0.31 -21.48 -12.17
N LEU A 79 -0.38 -21.71 -11.05
CA LEU A 79 -0.09 -21.06 -9.75
C LEU A 79 1.11 -21.62 -8.97
N GLY A 80 1.94 -22.48 -9.57
CA GLY A 80 2.93 -23.27 -8.83
C GLY A 80 3.91 -22.46 -7.94
N MET A 81 4.19 -21.20 -8.28
CA MET A 81 5.10 -20.33 -7.52
C MET A 81 4.41 -19.21 -6.75
N LEU A 82 3.15 -18.90 -7.08
CA LEU A 82 2.48 -17.68 -6.66
C LEU A 82 1.10 -18.00 -6.09
N ASN A 83 0.83 -17.43 -4.92
CA ASN A 83 -0.53 -17.30 -4.45
C ASN A 83 -1.14 -16.05 -5.08
N VAL A 84 -2.40 -16.13 -5.49
CA VAL A 84 -3.16 -14.99 -6.04
C VAL A 84 -4.35 -14.75 -5.12
N ARG A 85 -4.56 -13.48 -4.74
CA ARG A 85 -5.67 -13.03 -3.90
C ARG A 85 -6.40 -11.89 -4.59
N PHE A 86 -7.69 -11.75 -4.31
CA PHE A 86 -8.46 -10.57 -4.70
C PHE A 86 -9.04 -9.96 -3.43
N GLY A 87 -8.61 -8.74 -3.11
CA GLY A 87 -9.16 -7.98 -2.00
C GLY A 87 -9.74 -6.65 -2.45
N VAL A 88 -10.12 -5.80 -1.48
CA VAL A 88 -10.64 -4.45 -1.75
C VAL A 88 -9.57 -3.47 -2.30
N GLY A 89 -8.30 -3.91 -2.31
CA GLY A 89 -7.18 -3.28 -3.01
C GLY A 89 -6.92 -3.83 -4.42
N GLY A 90 -7.77 -4.74 -4.92
CA GLY A 90 -7.59 -5.42 -6.20
C GLY A 90 -6.82 -6.74 -6.09
N VAL A 91 -6.22 -7.15 -7.22
CA VAL A 91 -5.49 -8.42 -7.33
C VAL A 91 -4.06 -8.29 -6.80
N THR A 92 -3.71 -9.18 -5.88
CA THR A 92 -2.37 -9.25 -5.30
C THR A 92 -1.81 -10.64 -5.48
N THR A 93 -0.49 -10.75 -5.56
CA THR A 93 0.18 -12.04 -5.64
C THR A 93 1.35 -12.06 -4.68
N ASP A 94 1.54 -13.19 -4.03
CA ASP A 94 2.60 -13.44 -3.05
C ASP A 94 3.37 -14.69 -3.43
N MET A 95 4.65 -14.74 -3.06
CA MET A 95 5.48 -15.91 -3.27
C MET A 95 5.02 -17.09 -2.39
N ALA A 96 4.83 -18.27 -2.99
CA ALA A 96 4.52 -19.51 -2.27
C ALA A 96 5.79 -20.18 -1.68
N GLN A 97 6.97 -19.76 -2.11
CA GLN A 97 8.27 -20.29 -1.71
C GLN A 97 9.31 -19.16 -1.62
N PRO A 98 10.45 -19.35 -0.92
CA PRO A 98 11.51 -18.34 -0.86
C PRO A 98 11.94 -17.89 -2.26
N PHE A 99 12.15 -16.59 -2.42
CA PHE A 99 12.58 -16.01 -3.69
C PHE A 99 14.09 -16.19 -3.90
N GLU A 100 14.51 -16.44 -5.14
CA GLU A 100 15.92 -16.52 -5.52
C GLU A 100 16.19 -15.70 -6.77
N LEU A 101 17.40 -15.14 -6.87
CA LEU A 101 17.84 -14.41 -8.06
C LEU A 101 18.55 -15.31 -9.09
N SER A 102 18.56 -16.63 -8.89
CA SER A 102 19.16 -17.58 -9.83
C SER A 102 18.42 -17.56 -11.18
N ALA A 103 19.15 -17.73 -12.29
CA ALA A 103 18.58 -17.62 -13.64
C ALA A 103 17.37 -18.56 -13.83
N ALA A 104 17.50 -19.83 -13.43
CA ALA A 104 16.44 -20.82 -13.53
C ALA A 104 15.19 -20.43 -12.72
N PHE A 105 15.36 -19.82 -11.54
CA PHE A 105 14.24 -19.36 -10.73
C PHE A 105 13.53 -18.18 -11.40
N LEU A 106 14.30 -17.18 -11.86
CA LEU A 106 13.75 -16.00 -12.52
C LEU A 106 13.01 -16.35 -13.81
N GLU A 107 13.55 -17.24 -14.65
CA GLU A 107 12.88 -17.70 -15.86
C GLU A 107 11.54 -18.40 -15.55
N PHE A 108 11.53 -19.27 -14.54
CA PHE A 108 10.30 -19.94 -14.13
C PHE A 108 9.27 -18.97 -13.51
N LEU A 109 9.75 -18.01 -12.71
CA LEU A 109 8.91 -16.95 -12.17
C LEU A 109 8.31 -16.10 -13.27
N TRP A 110 9.09 -15.63 -14.24
CA TRP A 110 8.60 -14.78 -15.31
C TRP A 110 7.60 -15.49 -16.21
N LYS A 111 7.79 -16.79 -16.47
CA LYS A 111 6.80 -17.59 -17.20
C LYS A 111 5.45 -17.65 -16.46
N THR A 112 5.49 -17.64 -15.13
CA THR A 112 4.31 -17.74 -14.27
C THR A 112 3.65 -16.39 -13.99
N GLU A 113 4.45 -15.37 -13.67
CA GLU A 113 4.00 -14.06 -13.21
C GLU A 113 3.62 -13.12 -14.36
N ARG A 114 4.28 -13.23 -15.53
CA ARG A 114 4.03 -12.32 -16.65
C ARG A 114 2.58 -12.36 -17.14
N PRO A 115 1.97 -13.53 -17.38
CA PRO A 115 0.56 -13.57 -17.80
C PRO A 115 -0.37 -12.91 -16.78
N ILE A 116 -0.12 -13.12 -15.47
CA ILE A 116 -0.91 -12.52 -14.40
C ILE A 116 -0.79 -11.00 -14.45
N CYS A 117 0.43 -10.47 -14.43
CA CYS A 117 0.65 -9.03 -14.33
C CYS A 117 0.17 -8.27 -15.57
N HIS A 118 0.31 -8.86 -16.75
CA HIS A 118 -0.26 -8.28 -17.97
C HIS A 118 -1.78 -8.32 -17.97
N TRP A 119 -2.40 -9.41 -17.49
CA TRP A 119 -3.84 -9.48 -17.35
C TRP A 119 -4.36 -8.43 -16.37
N ILE A 120 -3.75 -8.31 -15.18
CA ILE A 120 -4.12 -7.30 -14.18
C ILE A 120 -4.01 -5.89 -14.77
N ARG A 121 -2.93 -5.61 -15.49
CA ARG A 121 -2.74 -4.30 -16.14
C ARG A 121 -3.82 -4.03 -17.20
N HIS A 122 -4.21 -5.04 -17.97
CA HIS A 122 -5.25 -4.90 -19.00
C HIS A 122 -6.64 -4.68 -18.37
N GLN A 123 -6.94 -5.38 -17.27
CA GLN A 123 -8.22 -5.30 -16.56
C GLN A 123 -8.24 -4.29 -15.41
N ALA A 124 -7.27 -3.38 -15.34
CA ALA A 124 -7.09 -2.51 -14.17
C ALA A 124 -8.36 -1.71 -13.81
N SER A 125 -9.09 -1.21 -14.81
CA SER A 125 -10.35 -0.47 -14.58
C SER A 125 -11.46 -1.35 -14.02
N GLU A 126 -11.62 -2.57 -14.54
CA GLU A 126 -12.65 -3.50 -14.09
C GLU A 126 -12.34 -4.01 -12.67
N ILE A 127 -11.08 -4.33 -12.41
CA ILE A 127 -10.60 -4.72 -11.08
C ILE A 127 -10.88 -3.60 -10.07
N ASP A 128 -10.59 -2.34 -10.39
CA ASP A 128 -10.83 -1.22 -9.48
C ASP A 128 -12.33 -1.00 -9.20
N ILE A 129 -13.17 -1.09 -10.24
CA ILE A 129 -14.63 -1.00 -10.09
C ILE A 129 -15.13 -2.06 -9.13
N VAL A 130 -14.79 -3.33 -9.35
CA VAL A 130 -15.20 -4.43 -8.48
C VAL A 130 -14.64 -4.26 -7.08
N ALA A 131 -13.33 -4.01 -6.95
CA ALA A 131 -12.68 -3.84 -5.65
C ALA A 131 -13.29 -2.68 -4.84
N SER A 132 -13.71 -1.60 -5.50
CA SER A 132 -14.30 -0.42 -4.84
C SER A 132 -15.62 -0.71 -4.12
N GLN A 133 -16.42 -1.65 -4.64
CA GLN A 133 -17.71 -2.05 -4.05
C GLN A 133 -17.53 -2.63 -2.64
N GLY A 134 -16.46 -3.40 -2.41
CA GLY A 134 -16.21 -4.04 -1.12
C GLY A 134 -15.57 -3.13 -0.06
N ARG A 135 -15.03 -1.96 -0.45
CA ARG A 135 -14.18 -1.14 0.44
C ARG A 135 -14.91 -0.65 1.68
N ALA A 136 -16.13 -0.12 1.51
CA ALA A 136 -16.87 0.49 2.60
C ALA A 136 -17.20 -0.53 3.69
N TYR A 137 -17.71 -1.70 3.29
CA TYR A 137 -17.95 -2.83 4.19
C TYR A 137 -16.67 -3.30 4.88
N ALA A 138 -15.60 -3.59 4.11
CA ALA A 138 -14.36 -4.12 4.67
C ALA A 138 -13.71 -3.18 5.68
N ILE A 139 -13.79 -1.86 5.44
CA ILE A 139 -13.30 -0.84 6.37
C ILE A 139 -14.19 -0.76 7.62
N ALA A 140 -15.52 -0.84 7.46
CA ALA A 140 -16.45 -0.84 8.58
C ALA A 140 -16.21 -2.04 9.50
N ASP A 141 -16.14 -3.25 8.95
CA ASP A 141 -15.92 -4.48 9.72
C ASP A 141 -14.53 -4.51 10.36
N ALA A 142 -13.49 -4.10 9.62
CA ALA A 142 -12.15 -3.95 10.19
C ALA A 142 -12.10 -2.89 11.31
N ALA A 143 -12.85 -1.79 11.21
CA ALA A 143 -12.96 -0.78 12.26
C ALA A 143 -13.67 -1.33 13.51
N CYS A 144 -14.73 -2.11 13.36
CA CYS A 144 -15.34 -2.85 14.46
C CYS A 144 -14.34 -3.81 15.12
N GLU A 145 -13.59 -4.58 14.33
CA GLU A 145 -12.58 -5.50 14.88
C GLU A 145 -11.49 -4.76 15.65
N VAL A 146 -10.94 -3.67 15.10
CA VAL A 146 -9.92 -2.88 15.80
C VAL A 146 -10.47 -2.24 17.07
N GLN A 147 -11.71 -1.75 17.05
CA GLN A 147 -12.39 -1.24 18.25
C GLN A 147 -12.54 -2.33 19.30
N ASN A 148 -12.92 -3.55 18.92
CA ASN A 148 -13.07 -4.68 19.84
C ASN A 148 -11.73 -5.12 20.45
N ILE A 149 -10.64 -5.08 19.68
CA ILE A 149 -9.30 -5.46 20.17
C ILE A 149 -8.69 -4.39 21.08
N THR A 150 -8.84 -3.11 20.72
CA THR A 150 -8.13 -2.00 21.36
C THR A 150 -8.97 -1.25 22.38
N GLY A 151 -10.30 -1.42 22.36
CA GLY A 151 -11.26 -0.63 23.12
C GLY A 151 -11.38 0.82 22.65
N MET A 152 -10.83 1.16 21.48
CA MET A 152 -10.61 2.55 21.06
C MET A 152 -11.42 2.91 19.81
N SER A 153 -12.28 3.91 19.94
CA SER A 153 -12.99 4.56 18.83
C SER A 153 -12.10 5.53 18.04
N ARG A 154 -12.55 5.96 16.86
CA ARG A 154 -11.89 7.02 16.07
C ARG A 154 -11.64 8.29 16.91
N LYS A 155 -12.65 8.73 17.67
CA LYS A 155 -12.55 9.94 18.50
C LYS A 155 -11.47 9.80 19.57
N GLU A 156 -11.38 8.63 20.21
CA GLU A 156 -10.37 8.35 21.21
C GLU A 156 -8.97 8.21 20.59
N ALA A 157 -8.86 7.62 19.40
CA ALA A 157 -7.60 7.52 18.68
C ALA A 157 -7.03 8.90 18.30
N ILE A 158 -7.90 9.84 17.92
CA ILE A 158 -7.53 11.24 17.67
C ILE A 158 -7.10 11.91 18.98
N SER A 159 -7.88 11.78 20.07
CA SER A 159 -7.53 12.42 21.35
C SER A 159 -6.24 11.88 21.96
N ASN A 160 -5.94 10.59 21.74
CA ASN A 160 -4.76 9.91 22.24
C ASN A 160 -3.54 10.02 21.30
N GLN A 161 -3.62 10.80 20.22
CA GLN A 161 -2.54 10.99 19.24
C GLN A 161 -2.02 9.69 18.62
N CYS A 162 -2.88 8.68 18.47
CA CYS A 162 -2.54 7.38 17.88
C CYS A 162 -3.35 7.10 16.60
N TYR A 163 -3.95 8.13 16.00
CA TYR A 163 -4.86 8.00 14.88
C TYR A 163 -4.22 7.34 13.64
N SER A 164 -2.99 7.69 13.28
CA SER A 164 -2.31 7.08 12.13
C SER A 164 -2.09 5.57 12.33
N SER A 165 -1.77 5.13 13.56
CA SER A 165 -1.65 3.70 13.91
C SER A 165 -3.01 3.00 13.89
N TYR A 166 -4.06 3.66 14.39
CA TYR A 166 -5.43 3.16 14.36
C TYR A 166 -5.88 2.92 12.90
N LEU A 167 -5.70 3.91 12.03
CA LEU A 167 -6.08 3.84 10.63
C LEU A 167 -5.26 2.77 9.86
N ARG A 168 -3.95 2.68 10.14
CA ARG A 168 -3.08 1.61 9.64
C ARG A 168 -3.62 0.22 9.94
N GLN A 169 -4.04 -0.02 11.19
CA GLN A 169 -4.57 -1.33 11.59
C GLN A 169 -5.89 -1.69 10.90
N ILE A 170 -6.74 -0.69 10.62
CA ILE A 170 -8.00 -0.86 9.89
C ILE A 170 -7.72 -1.25 8.43
N TYR A 171 -6.92 -0.45 7.72
CA TYR A 171 -6.65 -0.69 6.30
C TYR A 171 -5.85 -1.97 6.08
N LEU A 172 -4.89 -2.29 6.96
CA LEU A 172 -4.17 -3.55 6.90
C LEU A 172 -5.14 -4.73 6.95
N ARG A 173 -6.15 -4.71 7.84
CA ARG A 173 -7.18 -5.76 7.91
C ARG A 173 -8.11 -5.75 6.70
N ALA A 174 -8.68 -4.60 6.37
CA ALA A 174 -9.62 -4.44 5.26
C ALA A 174 -9.05 -4.98 3.94
N PHE A 175 -7.79 -4.69 3.64
CA PHE A 175 -7.15 -5.07 2.37
C PHE A 175 -6.76 -6.55 2.28
N ASN A 176 -6.68 -7.25 3.40
CA ASN A 176 -6.09 -8.59 3.46
C ASN A 176 -7.04 -9.67 3.94
N LEU A 177 -8.05 -9.33 4.73
CA LEU A 177 -8.98 -10.30 5.33
C LEU A 177 -10.31 -10.43 4.58
N TYR A 178 -10.54 -9.62 3.54
CA TYR A 178 -11.79 -9.57 2.80
C TYR A 178 -11.55 -9.78 1.30
N GLY A 179 -12.45 -10.54 0.67
CA GLY A 179 -12.41 -10.86 -0.75
C GLY A 179 -12.27 -12.36 -1.03
N VAL A 180 -11.59 -12.71 -2.13
CA VAL A 180 -11.39 -14.08 -2.60
C VAL A 180 -9.98 -14.53 -2.24
N PHE A 181 -9.89 -15.70 -1.61
CA PHE A 181 -8.67 -16.21 -0.98
C PHE A 181 -8.02 -15.21 0.01
N PRO A 182 -8.78 -14.71 1.01
CA PRO A 182 -8.23 -13.79 2.00
C PRO A 182 -7.12 -14.45 2.83
N LEU A 183 -6.24 -13.63 3.40
CA LEU A 183 -5.25 -14.12 4.35
C LEU A 183 -5.92 -14.59 5.64
N LYS A 184 -5.25 -15.52 6.31
CA LYS A 184 -5.57 -15.83 7.70
C LYS A 184 -5.08 -14.70 8.59
N LYS A 185 -5.76 -14.48 9.72
CA LYS A 185 -5.41 -13.40 10.67
C LYS A 185 -3.97 -13.52 11.17
N GLU A 186 -3.47 -14.74 11.34
CA GLU A 186 -2.10 -14.99 11.80
C GLU A 186 -1.04 -14.63 10.74
N GLU A 187 -1.44 -14.59 9.46
CA GLU A 187 -0.58 -14.22 8.34
C GLU A 187 -0.61 -12.71 8.05
N LEU A 188 -1.48 -11.94 8.71
CA LEU A 188 -1.68 -10.52 8.42
C LEU A 188 -0.40 -9.68 8.58
N GLY A 189 0.36 -9.90 9.66
CA GLY A 189 1.62 -9.20 9.89
C GLY A 189 2.79 -9.70 9.04
N LEU A 190 2.56 -10.76 8.27
CA LEU A 190 3.58 -11.49 7.53
C LEU A 190 3.44 -11.28 6.01
N LYS A 191 2.25 -11.54 5.48
CA LYS A 191 1.94 -11.45 4.04
C LYS A 191 0.99 -10.29 3.72
N GLY A 192 0.59 -9.54 4.74
CA GLY A 192 -0.35 -8.44 4.58
C GLY A 192 0.26 -7.28 3.83
N ILE A 193 -0.45 -6.79 2.82
CA ILE A 193 -0.11 -5.54 2.15
C ILE A 193 -0.57 -4.40 3.05
N ASP A 194 0.34 -3.49 3.38
CA ASP A 194 0.08 -2.31 4.20
C ASP A 194 -0.13 -1.08 3.30
N PRO A 195 -1.38 -0.65 3.07
CA PRO A 195 -1.68 0.47 2.17
C PRO A 195 -1.13 1.81 2.70
N ILE A 196 -0.95 1.93 4.02
CA ILE A 196 -0.60 3.19 4.70
C ILE A 196 0.92 3.36 4.89
N ALA A 197 1.72 2.30 4.66
CA ALA A 197 3.18 2.33 4.79
C ALA A 197 3.88 3.36 3.87
N HIS A 198 3.21 3.85 2.82
CA HIS A 198 3.70 4.89 1.90
C HIS A 198 3.20 6.28 2.24
N VAL A 199 1.94 6.39 2.65
CA VAL A 199 1.27 7.65 2.96
C VAL A 199 1.94 8.35 4.15
N SER A 200 2.48 7.57 5.08
CA SER A 200 3.10 8.06 6.31
C SER A 200 4.55 8.56 6.17
N LYS A 201 5.17 8.52 4.97
CA LYS A 201 6.52 9.08 4.74
C LYS A 201 6.44 10.39 3.96
N GLY A 202 6.61 11.49 4.68
CA GLY A 202 6.69 12.84 4.11
C GLY A 202 7.74 12.97 2.99
N ARG A 203 7.31 13.52 1.86
CA ARG A 203 8.02 14.26 0.78
C ARG A 203 9.34 13.75 0.17
N SER A 204 9.97 12.65 0.60
CA SER A 204 11.09 12.04 -0.15
C SER A 204 11.22 10.54 0.14
N PHE A 205 10.58 9.71 -0.68
CA PHE A 205 10.67 8.24 -0.58
C PHE A 205 11.91 7.72 -1.32
N ASP A 206 12.89 7.10 -0.67
CA ASP A 206 14.04 6.48 -1.38
C ASP A 206 13.80 4.97 -1.58
N PRO A 207 13.56 4.48 -2.82
CA PRO A 207 13.38 3.06 -3.09
C PRO A 207 14.67 2.25 -2.86
N SER A 208 15.84 2.88 -2.89
CA SER A 208 17.12 2.20 -2.70
C SER A 208 17.42 1.86 -1.24
N ALA A 209 16.83 2.63 -0.31
CA ALA A 209 16.94 2.49 1.14
C ALA A 209 15.56 2.49 1.82
N CYS A 210 14.76 1.46 1.55
CA CYS A 210 13.43 1.29 2.13
C CYS A 210 13.25 -0.10 2.76
N ASN A 211 12.10 -0.35 3.39
CA ASN A 211 11.75 -1.71 3.82
C ASN A 211 11.11 -2.50 2.68
N GLY A 212 10.92 -3.81 2.87
CA GLY A 212 10.42 -4.73 1.86
C GLY A 212 9.05 -4.36 1.27
N PRO A 213 8.01 -4.16 2.11
CA PRO A 213 6.70 -3.71 1.63
C PRO A 213 6.77 -2.41 0.82
N GLN A 214 7.70 -1.52 1.19
CA GLN A 214 7.92 -0.27 0.48
C GLN A 214 8.51 -0.46 -0.92
N LEU A 215 9.47 -1.38 -1.05
CA LEU A 215 10.03 -1.73 -2.34
C LEU A 215 8.99 -2.38 -3.25
N GLU A 216 8.16 -3.26 -2.69
CA GLU A 216 7.10 -3.95 -3.43
C GLU A 216 6.11 -2.96 -4.05
N MET A 217 5.63 -2.02 -3.24
CA MET A 217 4.69 -1.01 -3.72
C MET A 217 5.32 -0.07 -4.75
N TYR A 218 6.57 0.35 -4.53
CA TYR A 218 7.31 1.15 -5.51
C TYR A 218 7.37 0.42 -6.87
N ALA A 219 7.71 -0.86 -6.86
CA ALA A 219 7.75 -1.66 -8.07
C ALA A 219 6.37 -1.73 -8.74
N ARG A 220 5.29 -1.96 -7.98
CA ARG A 220 3.91 -1.98 -8.50
C ARG A 220 3.54 -0.65 -9.16
N GLU A 221 3.71 0.47 -8.46
CA GLU A 221 3.36 1.80 -8.97
C GLU A 221 4.11 2.11 -10.28
N HIS A 222 5.41 1.87 -10.32
CA HIS A 222 6.21 2.12 -11.51
C HIS A 222 5.88 1.18 -12.66
N PHE A 223 5.55 -0.09 -12.37
CA PHE A 223 5.11 -1.03 -13.40
C PHE A 223 3.77 -0.61 -14.00
N PHE A 224 2.75 -0.33 -13.19
CA PHE A 224 1.42 0.02 -13.72
C PHE A 224 1.41 1.38 -14.43
N ASN A 225 2.36 2.27 -14.11
CA ASN A 225 2.57 3.54 -14.83
C ASN A 225 3.52 3.44 -16.03
N PHE A 226 3.91 2.23 -16.46
CA PHE A 226 4.81 1.99 -17.60
C PHE A 226 6.21 2.62 -17.45
N SER A 227 6.66 2.86 -16.22
CA SER A 227 7.97 3.46 -15.92
C SER A 227 9.10 2.44 -15.82
N ILE A 228 8.78 1.15 -15.64
CA ILE A 228 9.73 0.04 -15.60
C ILE A 228 9.19 -1.18 -16.36
N ASP A 229 10.12 -1.98 -16.88
CA ASP A 229 9.80 -3.25 -17.55
C ASP A 229 9.33 -4.32 -16.55
N PHE A 230 8.68 -5.36 -17.07
CA PHE A 230 8.11 -6.44 -16.28
C PHE A 230 9.17 -7.18 -15.45
N GLU A 231 10.33 -7.45 -16.02
CA GLU A 231 11.39 -8.22 -15.40
C GLU A 231 12.00 -7.44 -14.22
N VAL A 232 12.18 -6.13 -14.40
CA VAL A 232 12.58 -5.22 -13.31
C VAL A 232 11.53 -5.20 -12.21
N PHE A 233 10.26 -5.06 -12.57
CA PHE A 233 9.15 -5.14 -11.62
C PHE A 233 9.15 -6.46 -10.84
N SER A 234 9.24 -7.60 -11.54
CA SER A 234 9.21 -8.93 -10.97
C SER A 234 10.37 -9.14 -9.98
N ILE A 235 11.57 -8.67 -10.33
CA ILE A 235 12.73 -8.70 -9.43
C ILE A 235 12.48 -7.84 -8.19
N LEU A 236 12.16 -6.55 -8.37
CA LEU A 236 12.05 -5.60 -7.24
C LEU A 236 10.91 -5.96 -6.29
N LYS A 237 9.76 -6.35 -6.85
CA LYS A 237 8.59 -6.79 -6.08
C LYS A 237 8.89 -8.02 -5.24
N ASN A 238 9.58 -9.01 -5.81
CA ASN A 238 9.78 -10.29 -5.14
C ASN A 238 11.07 -10.35 -4.29
N LEU A 239 11.99 -9.39 -4.45
CA LEU A 239 13.26 -9.31 -3.71
C LEU A 239 13.13 -9.37 -2.17
N PRO A 240 12.12 -8.76 -1.54
CA PRO A 240 11.92 -8.87 -0.10
C PRO A 240 11.71 -10.31 0.38
N TYR A 241 11.11 -11.18 -0.43
CA TYR A 241 10.83 -12.58 -0.08
C TYR A 241 12.09 -13.47 -0.07
N ARG A 242 13.29 -12.92 -0.30
CA ARG A 242 14.56 -13.61 0.03
C ARG A 242 14.83 -13.65 1.53
N PHE A 243 14.20 -12.75 2.29
CA PHE A 243 14.48 -12.51 3.69
C PHE A 243 13.34 -12.97 4.59
N SER A 244 13.67 -13.27 5.84
CA SER A 244 12.64 -13.52 6.85
C SER A 244 11.80 -12.26 7.09
N LEU A 245 10.60 -12.44 7.59
CA LEU A 245 9.64 -11.35 7.77
C LEU A 245 10.14 -10.23 8.70
N PRO A 246 10.80 -10.52 9.84
CA PRO A 246 11.42 -9.46 10.65
C PRO A 246 12.47 -8.65 9.89
N GLU A 247 13.20 -9.29 8.96
CA GLU A 247 14.21 -8.61 8.13
C GLU A 247 13.56 -7.77 7.02
N GLN A 248 12.43 -8.22 6.47
CA GLN A 248 11.68 -7.45 5.46
C GLN A 248 11.17 -6.11 6.02
N LEU A 249 10.85 -6.04 7.30
CA LEU A 249 10.37 -4.80 7.93
C LEU A 249 11.49 -3.79 8.23
N GLN A 250 12.75 -4.22 8.15
CA GLN A 250 13.91 -3.34 8.36
C GLN A 250 14.27 -2.60 7.07
N THR A 251 14.67 -1.34 7.20
CA THR A 251 15.25 -0.60 6.07
C THR A 251 16.52 -1.28 5.61
N ARG A 252 16.65 -1.50 4.29
CA ARG A 252 17.79 -2.20 3.70
C ARG A 252 18.33 -1.47 2.48
N ASP A 253 19.64 -1.60 2.27
CA ASP A 253 20.28 -1.21 1.01
C ASP A 253 20.02 -2.29 -0.04
N TRP A 254 19.00 -2.07 -0.86
CA TRP A 254 18.61 -3.00 -1.92
C TRP A 254 19.62 -3.05 -3.06
N LYS A 255 20.37 -1.95 -3.29
CA LYS A 255 21.46 -1.89 -4.28
C LYS A 255 22.53 -2.92 -3.92
N LYS A 256 22.94 -2.95 -2.66
CA LYS A 256 23.93 -3.93 -2.17
C LYS A 256 23.46 -5.38 -2.31
N VAL A 257 22.17 -5.67 -2.09
CA VAL A 257 21.63 -7.02 -2.26
C VAL A 257 21.76 -7.50 -3.71
N ILE A 258 21.38 -6.66 -4.68
CA ILE A 258 21.48 -6.99 -6.11
C ILE A 258 22.95 -7.05 -6.54
N GLN A 259 23.79 -6.12 -6.07
CA GLN A 259 25.23 -6.11 -6.39
C GLN A 259 25.95 -7.37 -5.91
N ILE A 260 25.69 -7.84 -4.68
CA ILE A 260 26.27 -9.09 -4.18
C ILE A 260 25.93 -10.25 -5.11
N GLU A 261 24.67 -10.34 -5.56
CA GLU A 261 24.26 -11.37 -6.52
C GLU A 261 24.95 -11.21 -7.87
N LEU A 262 25.05 -9.98 -8.41
CA LEU A 262 25.75 -9.72 -9.68
C LEU A 262 27.23 -10.13 -9.61
N THR A 263 27.91 -9.86 -8.49
CA THR A 263 29.32 -10.24 -8.30
C THR A 263 29.55 -11.75 -8.26
N SER A 264 28.57 -12.54 -7.79
CA SER A 264 28.64 -14.00 -7.77
C SER A 264 28.16 -14.66 -9.06
N SER A 265 27.67 -13.87 -10.02
CA SER A 265 26.84 -14.34 -11.14
C SER A 265 27.32 -13.86 -12.51
N TRP A 266 28.63 -13.65 -12.65
CA TRP A 266 29.29 -12.90 -13.73
C TRP A 266 29.01 -13.36 -15.19
N MET A 267 28.24 -14.44 -15.41
CA MET A 267 27.92 -15.02 -16.74
C MET A 267 26.44 -15.46 -16.86
N ARG A 268 25.47 -14.57 -16.55
CA ARG A 268 24.03 -14.93 -16.52
C ARG A 268 23.19 -14.55 -17.76
N GLY A 269 23.81 -14.18 -18.88
CA GLY A 269 23.07 -13.87 -20.12
C GLY A 269 21.97 -12.82 -19.91
N GLU A 270 20.77 -13.06 -20.43
CA GLU A 270 19.61 -12.15 -20.33
C GLU A 270 19.18 -11.86 -18.89
N SER A 271 19.20 -12.86 -17.99
CA SER A 271 18.83 -12.65 -16.58
C SER A 271 19.78 -11.70 -15.84
N GLY A 272 21.07 -11.68 -16.22
CA GLY A 272 22.05 -10.73 -15.69
C GLY A 272 21.74 -9.29 -16.10
N GLN A 273 21.31 -9.08 -17.35
CA GLN A 273 20.92 -7.75 -17.86
C GLN A 273 19.72 -7.18 -17.09
N TRP A 274 18.75 -8.03 -16.73
CA TRP A 274 17.60 -7.60 -15.94
C TRP A 274 17.95 -7.27 -14.49
N LEU A 275 18.93 -7.96 -13.90
CA LEU A 275 19.49 -7.59 -12.58
C LEU A 275 20.22 -6.23 -12.64
N GLU A 276 21.00 -5.99 -13.70
CA GLU A 276 21.64 -4.69 -13.94
C GLU A 276 20.61 -3.58 -14.14
N ALA A 277 19.55 -3.83 -14.90
CA ALA A 277 18.46 -2.88 -15.11
C ALA A 277 17.69 -2.57 -13.82
N ALA A 278 17.47 -3.57 -12.96
CA ALA A 278 16.88 -3.36 -11.64
C ALA A 278 17.79 -2.52 -10.74
N LEU A 279 19.10 -2.78 -10.74
CA LEU A 279 20.08 -1.96 -10.02
C LEU A 279 20.10 -0.51 -10.53
N GLU A 280 20.10 -0.32 -11.85
CA GLU A 280 20.07 0.99 -12.49
C GLU A 280 18.80 1.78 -12.15
N THR A 281 17.65 1.10 -12.07
CA THR A 281 16.39 1.70 -11.62
C THR A 281 16.51 2.29 -10.21
N LEU A 282 17.16 1.56 -9.28
CA LEU A 282 17.42 2.05 -7.93
C LEU A 282 18.47 3.18 -7.89
N ASN A 283 19.42 3.20 -8.82
CA ASN A 283 20.45 4.26 -8.91
C ASN A 283 19.89 5.58 -9.46
N ARG A 284 18.96 5.54 -10.41
CA ARG A 284 18.37 6.75 -11.03
C ARG A 284 17.65 7.64 -10.01
N TYR A 285 17.13 7.04 -8.95
CA TYR A 285 16.47 7.80 -7.88
C TYR A 285 17.47 8.64 -7.06
N ASP A 286 18.67 8.11 -6.83
CA ASP A 286 19.78 8.78 -6.14
C ASP A 286 20.20 10.07 -6.89
N ILE A 287 20.26 9.99 -8.23
CA ILE A 287 20.66 11.10 -9.11
C ILE A 287 19.63 12.23 -9.16
N ASN A 288 18.33 11.90 -9.10
CA ASN A 288 17.28 12.91 -9.16
C ASN A 288 17.13 13.68 -7.84
N GLN A 289 17.50 13.11 -6.70
CA GLN A 289 17.59 13.85 -5.44
C GLN A 289 18.83 14.75 -5.36
N THR A 290 19.97 14.33 -5.91
CA THR A 290 21.18 15.18 -5.92
C THR A 290 20.96 16.46 -6.72
N LYS A 291 20.17 16.41 -7.80
CA LYS A 291 19.81 17.58 -8.61
C LYS A 291 18.79 18.50 -7.94
N GLN A 292 17.91 18.00 -7.07
CA GLN A 292 16.94 18.83 -6.34
C GLN A 292 17.53 19.56 -5.12
N HIS A 293 18.66 19.08 -4.59
CA HIS A 293 19.36 19.72 -3.47
C HIS A 293 20.53 20.63 -3.88
N THR A 294 20.82 20.73 -5.19
CA THR A 294 21.89 21.59 -5.74
C THR A 294 21.35 22.70 -6.66
N GLY A 295 20.02 22.87 -6.71
CA GLY A 295 19.33 23.93 -7.47
C GLY A 295 18.78 25.04 -6.58
#